data_AF-A0A7V2YZN1-F1
#
_entry.id   AF-A0A7V2YZN1-F1
#
_cell.length_a   1.000
_cell.length_b   1.000
_cell.length_c   1.000
_cell.angle_alpha   90.00
_cell.angle_beta   90.00
_cell.angle_gamma   90.00
#
_symmetry.space_group_name_H-M   'P 1'
#
loop_
_entity.id
_entity.type
_entity.pdbx_description
1 polymer ?
#
loop_
_entity_poly.entity_id
_entity_poly.type
_entity_poly.pdbx_seq_one_letter_code
_entity_poly.pdbx_strand_id
1 'polypeptide(L)'
;MIVVQSWDDGVVDDVRLIGILRRHGAAATFNLNIGLNGPERQFGWTYKEKNKDVHRLALGEMVALYEGFEVASHSLKHPHLEQLAPEDLDREVAGSKRQMEAMFKRPVIGLCYPFGTFNDAVKAACQLR
;
A
#
# COMPACT_ATOMS: atom_id res chain seq x y z
N MET A 1 -12.41 2.12 24.47
CA MET A 1 -11.20 1.65 23.76
C MET A 1 -11.38 1.95 22.29
N ILE A 2 -10.41 2.60 21.65
CA ILE A 2 -10.41 2.83 20.20
C ILE A 2 -9.37 1.87 19.62
N VAL A 3 -9.75 1.14 18.57
CA VAL A 3 -8.85 0.25 17.83
C VAL A 3 -8.66 0.85 16.44
N VAL A 4 -7.41 0.93 15.99
CA VAL A 4 -7.05 1.29 14.63
C VAL A 4 -6.40 0.08 13.99
N GLN A 5 -6.73 -0.19 12.74
CA GLN A 5 -6.16 -1.30 11.98
C GLN A 5 -5.73 -0.81 10.60
N SER A 6 -4.58 -1.32 10.16
CA SER A 6 -4.06 -1.10 8.82
C SER A 6 -3.59 -2.42 8.22
N TRP A 7 -3.67 -2.52 6.90
CA TRP A 7 -3.33 -3.73 6.16
C TRP A 7 -2.42 -3.36 4.99
N ASP A 8 -1.33 -4.10 4.86
CA ASP A 8 -0.26 -3.78 3.92
C ASP A 8 -0.40 -4.56 2.60
N ASP A 9 0.29 -4.07 1.58
CA ASP A 9 0.60 -4.69 0.30
C ASP A 9 -0.46 -4.73 -0.80
N GLY A 10 -1.74 -4.47 -0.51
CA GLY A 10 -2.76 -4.35 -1.55
C GLY A 10 -2.94 -5.63 -2.40
N VAL A 11 -3.16 -6.76 -1.73
CA VAL A 11 -3.18 -8.10 -2.34
C VAL A 11 -4.61 -8.60 -2.56
N VAL A 12 -4.76 -9.66 -3.37
CA VAL A 12 -6.08 -10.23 -3.70
C VAL A 12 -6.89 -10.66 -2.47
N ASP A 13 -6.23 -11.03 -1.38
CA ASP A 13 -6.89 -11.35 -0.11
C ASP A 13 -7.69 -10.18 0.49
N ASP A 14 -7.35 -8.93 0.14
CA ASP A 14 -8.07 -7.73 0.58
C ASP A 14 -9.54 -7.79 0.14
N VAL A 15 -9.86 -8.46 -0.97
CA VAL A 15 -11.25 -8.65 -1.42
C VAL A 15 -12.09 -9.33 -0.34
N ARG A 16 -11.56 -10.39 0.26
CA ARG A 16 -12.27 -11.11 1.33
C ARG A 16 -12.29 -10.30 2.62
N LEU A 17 -11.16 -9.69 2.98
CA LEU A 17 -11.03 -8.87 4.18
C LEU A 17 -11.98 -7.68 4.16
N ILE A 18 -12.02 -6.90 3.08
CA ILE A 18 -12.94 -5.78 2.89
C ILE A 18 -14.38 -6.22 2.99
N GLY A 19 -14.73 -7.39 2.44
CA GLY A 19 -16.05 -7.98 2.63
C GLY A 19 -16.39 -8.23 4.10
N ILE A 20 -15.44 -8.72 4.91
CA ILE A 20 -15.61 -8.88 6.36
C ILE A 20 -15.77 -7.52 7.03
N LEU A 21 -14.89 -6.57 6.75
CA LEU A 21 -14.89 -5.24 7.36
C LEU A 21 -16.21 -4.50 7.10
N ARG A 22 -16.68 -4.51 5.84
CA ARG A 22 -17.97 -3.90 5.46
C ARG A 22 -19.15 -4.52 6.22
N ARG A 23 -19.19 -5.86 6.36
CA ARG A 23 -20.26 -6.54 7.11
C ARG A 23 -20.32 -6.13 8.58
N HIS A 24 -19.19 -5.76 9.16
CA HIS A 24 -19.09 -5.36 10.57
C HIS A 24 -19.03 -3.84 10.76
N GLY A 25 -19.11 -3.04 9.70
CA GLY A 25 -18.95 -1.58 9.77
C GLY A 25 -17.59 -1.15 10.33
N ALA A 26 -16.55 -1.97 10.16
CA ALA A 26 -15.23 -1.72 10.72
C ALA A 26 -14.39 -0.85 9.78
N ALA A 27 -13.83 0.23 10.32
CA ALA A 27 -12.90 1.10 9.59
C ALA A 27 -11.50 0.46 9.48
N ALA A 28 -10.79 0.75 8.40
CA ALA A 28 -9.40 0.31 8.19
C ALA A 28 -8.68 1.24 7.19
N THR A 29 -7.36 1.23 7.28
CA THR A 29 -6.46 1.86 6.30
C THR A 29 -5.72 0.79 5.50
N PHE A 30 -5.65 0.92 4.18
CA PHE A 30 -4.90 0.00 3.32
C PHE A 30 -3.64 0.69 2.77
N ASN A 31 -2.47 0.12 3.06
CA ASN A 31 -1.17 0.64 2.66
C ASN A 31 -0.73 -0.05 1.35
N LEU A 32 -0.72 0.68 0.23
CA LEU A 32 -0.64 0.10 -1.11
C LEU A 32 0.73 0.32 -1.76
N ASN A 33 1.23 -0.70 -2.47
CA ASN A 33 2.47 -0.68 -3.25
C ASN A 33 2.17 -0.59 -4.76
N ILE A 34 1.51 0.50 -5.18
CA ILE A 34 0.82 0.62 -6.49
C ILE A 34 1.70 0.35 -7.72
N GLY A 35 3.02 0.56 -7.61
CA GLY A 35 3.97 0.31 -8.69
C GLY A 35 4.28 -1.17 -8.94
N LEU A 36 3.71 -2.09 -8.15
CA LEU A 36 3.79 -3.53 -8.33
C LEU A 36 2.53 -4.14 -8.96
N ASN A 37 1.47 -3.36 -9.15
CA ASN A 37 0.22 -3.79 -9.74
C ASN A 37 0.24 -3.59 -11.27
N GLY A 38 -0.42 -4.50 -11.99
CA GLY A 38 -0.53 -4.49 -13.45
C GLY A 38 -1.98 -4.34 -13.94
N PRO A 39 -2.23 -4.43 -15.25
CA PRO A 39 -3.58 -4.40 -15.81
C PRO A 39 -4.41 -5.62 -15.40
N GLU A 40 -3.76 -6.74 -15.06
CA GLU A 40 -4.36 -7.97 -14.58
C GLU A 40 -3.78 -8.36 -13.22
N ARG A 41 -4.51 -9.22 -12.50
CA ARG A 41 -3.99 -9.82 -11.27
C ARG A 41 -2.79 -10.69 -11.61
N GLN A 42 -1.73 -10.57 -10.83
CA GLN A 42 -0.48 -11.27 -11.11
C GLN A 42 0.12 -11.89 -9.85
N PHE A 43 0.94 -12.93 -10.03
CA PHE A 43 1.71 -13.51 -8.94
C PHE A 43 2.61 -12.44 -8.30
N GLY A 44 2.62 -12.40 -6.96
CA GLY A 44 3.49 -11.54 -6.18
C GLY A 44 4.66 -12.31 -5.58
N TRP A 45 4.35 -13.22 -4.64
CA TRP A 45 5.34 -14.04 -3.95
C TRP A 45 4.68 -15.26 -3.31
N THR A 46 5.48 -16.24 -2.89
CA THR A 46 5.02 -17.34 -2.04
C THR A 46 5.36 -17.04 -0.59
N TYR A 47 4.35 -16.94 0.28
CA TYR A 47 4.52 -16.83 1.72
C TYR A 47 4.92 -18.20 2.28
N LYS A 48 6.24 -18.39 2.44
CA LYS A 48 6.89 -19.67 2.73
C LYS A 48 6.32 -20.40 3.94
N GLU A 49 6.06 -19.68 5.04
CA GLU A 49 5.58 -20.28 6.30
C GLU A 49 4.21 -20.95 6.17
N LYS A 50 3.38 -20.47 5.24
CA LYS A 50 2.04 -21.00 4.97
C LYS A 50 1.94 -21.73 3.64
N ASN A 51 3.05 -21.86 2.91
CA ASN A 51 3.08 -22.38 1.54
C ASN A 51 1.94 -21.83 0.68
N LYS A 52 1.76 -20.51 0.72
CA LYS A 52 0.63 -19.81 0.08
C LYS A 52 1.15 -18.83 -0.95
N ASP A 53 0.66 -18.94 -2.18
CA ASP A 53 0.89 -17.93 -3.20
C ASP A 53 0.04 -16.69 -2.92
N VAL A 54 0.70 -15.54 -2.98
CA VAL A 54 0.11 -14.23 -2.80
C VAL A 54 0.08 -13.53 -4.15
N HIS A 55 -1.11 -13.08 -4.52
CA HIS A 55 -1.36 -12.40 -5.78
C HIS A 55 -1.65 -10.93 -5.55
N ARG A 56 -1.18 -10.08 -6.46
CA ARG A 56 -1.44 -8.65 -6.48
C ARG A 56 -2.75 -8.38 -7.21
N LEU A 57 -3.47 -7.35 -6.78
CA LEU A 57 -4.67 -6.87 -7.45
C LEU A 57 -4.34 -6.28 -8.83
N ALA A 58 -5.31 -6.30 -9.75
CA ALA A 58 -5.24 -5.51 -10.97
C ALA A 58 -5.49 -4.03 -10.65
N LEU A 59 -4.82 -3.11 -11.34
CA LEU A 59 -5.03 -1.67 -11.14
C LEU A 59 -6.49 -1.24 -11.35
N GLY A 60 -7.18 -1.87 -12.31
CA GLY A 60 -8.56 -1.50 -12.69
C GLY A 60 -9.62 -1.80 -11.63
N GLU A 61 -9.36 -2.68 -10.66
CA GLU A 61 -10.31 -3.03 -9.60
C GLU A 61 -10.08 -2.28 -8.28
N MET A 62 -8.89 -1.69 -8.08
CA MET A 62 -8.48 -1.17 -6.78
C MET A 62 -9.35 -0.01 -6.29
N VAL A 63 -9.71 0.93 -7.18
CA VAL A 63 -10.54 2.10 -6.79
C VAL A 63 -11.89 1.66 -6.22
N ALA A 64 -12.59 0.77 -6.92
CA ALA A 64 -13.88 0.24 -6.47
C ALA A 64 -13.73 -0.65 -5.22
N LEU A 65 -12.65 -1.44 -5.17
CA LEU A 65 -12.41 -2.33 -4.04
C LEU A 65 -12.24 -1.55 -2.73
N TYR A 66 -11.39 -0.52 -2.71
CA TYR A 66 -11.07 0.27 -1.51
C TYR A 66 -12.05 1.43 -1.25
N GLU A 67 -13.16 1.53 -1.99
CA GLU A 67 -14.19 2.53 -1.75
C GLU A 67 -14.72 2.45 -0.32
N GLY A 68 -14.78 3.61 0.36
CA GLY A 68 -15.18 3.73 1.76
C GLY A 68 -14.08 3.44 2.78
N PHE A 69 -12.88 3.01 2.35
CA PHE A 69 -11.71 2.83 3.21
C PHE A 69 -10.68 3.92 2.98
N GLU A 70 -9.83 4.17 3.98
CA GLU A 70 -8.63 4.99 3.79
C GLU A 70 -7.57 4.20 3.01
N VAL A 71 -6.86 4.89 2.11
CA VAL A 71 -5.69 4.33 1.44
C VAL A 71 -4.47 5.20 1.73
N ALA A 72 -3.34 4.54 1.98
CA ALA A 72 -2.05 5.14 2.27
C ALA A 72 -0.97 4.47 1.43
N SER A 73 0.18 5.13 1.29
CA SER A 73 1.31 4.59 0.53
C SER A 73 2.04 3.52 1.32
N HIS A 74 2.48 2.45 0.66
CA HIS A 74 3.48 1.52 1.19
C HIS A 74 4.74 1.53 0.31
N SER A 75 5.17 2.74 -0.08
CA SER A 75 6.12 3.04 -1.18
C SER A 75 5.58 2.66 -2.56
N LEU A 76 6.39 2.79 -3.61
CA LEU A 76 5.97 2.48 -4.98
C LEU A 76 6.16 1.00 -5.26
N LYS A 77 7.30 0.42 -4.85
CA LYS A 77 7.72 -0.95 -5.16
C LYS A 77 8.15 -1.78 -3.97
N HIS A 78 7.88 -1.31 -2.75
CA HIS A 78 8.20 -2.01 -1.51
C HIS A 78 9.71 -2.35 -1.30
N PRO A 79 10.67 -1.44 -1.59
CA PRO A 79 12.08 -1.67 -1.23
C PRO A 79 12.36 -1.31 0.23
N HIS A 80 13.53 -1.71 0.73
CA HIS A 80 14.12 -1.16 1.96
C HIS A 80 14.51 0.31 1.73
N LEU A 81 13.63 1.24 2.12
CA LEU A 81 13.78 2.66 1.82
C LEU A 81 15.07 3.27 2.39
N GLU A 82 15.54 2.77 3.54
CA GLU A 82 16.74 3.26 4.22
C GLU A 82 18.05 2.93 3.48
N GLN A 83 17.99 2.06 2.47
CA GLN A 83 19.13 1.61 1.68
C GLN A 83 19.21 2.31 0.31
N LEU A 84 18.23 3.16 -0.02
CA LEU A 84 18.14 3.81 -1.32
C LEU A 84 18.98 5.08 -1.40
N ALA A 85 19.47 5.36 -2.61
CA ALA A 85 19.97 6.68 -2.94
C ALA A 85 18.84 7.73 -2.87
N PRO A 86 19.14 9.02 -2.64
CA PRO A 86 18.12 10.06 -2.47
C PRO A 86 17.10 10.15 -3.62
N GLU A 87 17.55 9.97 -4.86
CA GLU A 87 16.68 10.03 -6.05
C GLU A 87 15.70 8.84 -6.13
N ASP A 88 16.18 7.65 -5.75
CA ASP A 88 15.33 6.45 -5.69
C ASP A 88 14.34 6.52 -4.53
N LEU A 89 14.78 7.07 -3.38
CA LEU A 89 13.90 7.35 -2.24
C LEU A 89 12.79 8.35 -2.62
N ASP A 90 13.12 9.44 -3.33
CA ASP A 90 12.12 10.38 -3.83
C ASP A 90 11.14 9.69 -4.78
N ARG A 91 11.64 8.88 -5.71
CA ARG A 91 10.80 8.14 -6.65
C ARG A 91 9.82 7.20 -5.94
N GLU A 92 10.29 6.47 -4.94
CA GLU A 92 9.49 5.54 -4.17
C GLU A 92 8.41 6.23 -3.33
N VAL A 93 8.76 7.34 -2.66
CA VAL A 93 7.81 8.06 -1.78
C VAL A 93 6.90 8.98 -2.59
N ALA A 94 7.47 9.93 -3.34
CA ALA A 94 6.71 10.93 -4.07
C ALA A 94 6.00 10.33 -5.29
N GLY A 95 6.64 9.36 -5.97
CA GLY A 95 6.03 8.66 -7.09
C GLY A 95 4.81 7.84 -6.69
N SER A 96 4.89 7.13 -5.55
CA SER A 96 3.74 6.38 -5.00
C SER A 96 2.57 7.32 -4.69
N LYS A 97 2.81 8.41 -3.95
CA LYS A 97 1.78 9.42 -3.66
C LYS A 97 1.12 9.97 -4.93
N ARG A 98 1.91 10.45 -5.90
CA ARG A 98 1.39 11.01 -7.16
C ARG A 98 0.51 10.01 -7.92
N GLN A 99 0.96 8.75 -8.04
CA GLN A 99 0.20 7.72 -8.77
C GLN A 99 -1.09 7.35 -8.04
N MET A 100 -1.04 7.20 -6.72
CA MET A 100 -2.22 6.89 -5.93
C MET A 100 -3.23 8.03 -5.94
N GLU A 101 -2.81 9.29 -5.76
CA GLU A 101 -3.71 10.45 -5.84
C GLU A 101 -4.35 10.58 -7.23
N ALA A 102 -3.57 10.34 -8.29
CA ALA A 102 -4.08 10.32 -9.66
C ALA A 102 -5.11 9.20 -9.89
N MET A 103 -4.93 8.03 -9.27
CA MET A 103 -5.84 6.89 -9.38
C MET A 103 -7.11 7.07 -8.54
N PHE A 104 -6.97 7.37 -7.24
CA PHE A 104 -8.07 7.44 -6.28
C PHE A 104 -8.79 8.79 -6.27
N LYS A 105 -8.26 9.81 -6.96
CA LYS A 105 -8.84 11.16 -7.06
C LYS A 105 -9.07 11.83 -5.70
N ARG A 106 -8.23 11.52 -4.71
CA ARG A 106 -8.25 12.09 -3.36
C ARG A 106 -6.82 12.18 -2.80
N PRO A 107 -6.56 13.06 -1.83
CA PRO A 107 -5.26 13.15 -1.18
C PRO A 107 -4.85 11.83 -0.52
N VAL A 108 -3.57 11.50 -0.63
CA VAL A 108 -2.95 10.37 0.09
C VAL A 108 -2.04 10.95 1.16
N ILE A 109 -2.49 10.81 2.41
CA ILE A 109 -1.88 11.49 3.57
C ILE A 109 -0.97 10.57 4.40
N GLY A 110 -1.16 9.26 4.30
CA GLY A 110 -0.41 8.27 5.06
C GLY A 110 0.70 7.60 4.24
N LEU A 111 1.76 7.19 4.93
CA LEU A 111 2.75 6.23 4.44
C LEU A 111 3.10 5.24 5.55
N CYS A 112 3.07 3.95 5.24
CA CYS A 112 3.63 2.88 6.06
C CYS A 112 5.00 2.47 5.50
N TYR A 113 6.02 2.31 6.35
CA TYR A 113 7.37 1.96 5.89
C TYR A 113 7.44 0.46 5.53
N PRO A 114 7.85 0.10 4.29
CA PRO A 114 8.14 -1.29 3.95
C PRO A 114 9.08 -1.93 4.98
N PHE A 115 8.77 -3.15 5.41
CA PHE A 115 9.54 -3.90 6.41
C PHE A 115 9.67 -3.21 7.79
N GLY A 116 8.96 -2.11 8.04
CA GLY A 116 9.08 -1.32 9.26
C GLY A 116 10.43 -0.61 9.43
N THR A 117 11.26 -0.53 8.39
CA THR A 117 12.60 0.08 8.45
C THR A 117 12.58 1.53 8.00
N PHE A 118 13.34 2.39 8.69
CA PHE A 118 13.48 3.80 8.35
C PHE A 118 14.77 4.39 8.92
N ASN A 119 15.22 5.50 8.32
CA ASN A 119 16.26 6.39 8.86
C ASN A 119 15.80 7.86 8.73
N ASP A 120 16.63 8.82 9.12
CA ASP A 120 16.24 10.22 9.10
C ASP A 120 16.03 10.78 7.69
N ALA A 121 16.74 10.26 6.67
CA ALA A 121 16.49 10.61 5.28
C ALA A 121 15.11 10.13 4.82
N VAL A 122 14.71 8.91 5.18
CA VAL A 122 13.37 8.37 4.90
C VAL A 122 12.28 9.21 5.57
N LYS A 123 12.46 9.56 6.84
CA LYS A 123 11.51 10.43 7.57
C LYS A 123 11.37 11.80 6.88
N ALA A 124 12.49 12.44 6.55
CA ALA A 124 12.49 13.73 5.88
C ALA A 124 11.78 13.68 4.52
N ALA A 125 12.02 12.61 3.75
CA ALA A 125 11.31 12.39 2.49
C ALA A 125 9.79 12.27 2.69
N CYS A 126 9.32 11.66 3.77
CA CYS A 126 7.88 11.50 4.02
C CYS A 126 7.21 12.79 4.53
N GLN A 127 7.92 13.63 5.30
CA GLN A 127 7.34 14.83 5.92
C GLN A 127 7.14 16.01 4.95
N LEU A 128 7.86 16.04 3.83
CA LEU A 128 7.85 17.18 2.90
C LEU A 128 6.72 17.13 1.86
N ARG A 129 5.73 16.23 2.00
CA ARG A 129 4.83 15.87 0.89
C ARG A 129 3.38 15.65 1.31
#